data_AF-A0A6S7IWE9-F1
#
_entry.id   AF-A0A6S7IWE9-F1
#
_cell.length_a   1.000
_cell.length_b   1.000
_cell.length_c   1.000
_cell.angle_alpha   90.00
_cell.angle_beta   90.00
_cell.angle_gamma   90.00
#
_symmetry.space_group_name_H-M   'P 1'
#
loop_
_entity.id
_entity.type
_entity.pdbx_description
1 polymer ?
#
loop_
_entity_poly.entity_id
_entity_poly.type
_entity_poly.pdbx_seq_one_letter_code
_entity_poly.pdbx_strand_id
1 'polypeptide(L)'
;MDKAKYTEQVNEMLGDQTVYTRITDKRRNPTKRTETDLENILKELRRSGNITDREYWQLRAFDSSPATFYGLPKVHKVSLICNQDHYTLGESSVDVIPLRPINSNIGSPTYSLSKYLAKLLKTFCAKNEFSISNGKEFADFAKSQTLGTDETIVSFDVVSLFTSIPVPFALHIVQKKLKETDSWKSHTALKEEQVVKLLKFLLNNCYFKFNETHYHQ
;
A
#
# COMPACT_ATOMS: atom_id res chain seq x y z
N MET A 1 2.45 -23.87 -7.95
CA MET A 1 1.75 -24.11 -6.68
C MET A 1 0.35 -24.59 -6.98
N ASP A 2 -0.14 -25.57 -6.23
CA ASP A 2 -1.51 -26.07 -6.38
C ASP A 2 -2.57 -24.98 -6.10
N LYS A 3 -3.66 -24.98 -6.85
CA LYS A 3 -4.71 -23.95 -6.78
C LYS A 3 -5.51 -24.03 -5.48
N ALA A 4 -5.77 -25.24 -4.96
CA ALA A 4 -6.48 -25.41 -3.70
C ALA A 4 -5.61 -24.90 -2.54
N LYS A 5 -4.34 -25.30 -2.50
CA LYS A 5 -3.36 -24.79 -1.52
C LYS A 5 -3.19 -23.27 -1.58
N TYR A 6 -3.15 -22.68 -2.79
CA TYR A 6 -3.13 -21.22 -2.95
C TYR A 6 -4.38 -20.56 -2.34
N THR A 7 -5.54 -21.11 -2.66
CA THR A 7 -6.82 -20.54 -2.24
C THR A 7 -7.00 -20.64 -0.72
N GLU A 8 -6.57 -21.75 -0.12
CA GLU A 8 -6.54 -21.95 1.32
C GLU A 8 -5.68 -20.89 2.02
N GLN A 9 -4.43 -20.71 1.58
CA GLN A 9 -3.52 -19.70 2.16
C GLN A 9 -4.07 -18.27 2.01
N VAL A 10 -4.70 -17.94 0.87
CA VAL A 10 -5.34 -16.63 0.72
C VAL A 10 -6.52 -16.48 1.66
N ASN A 11 -7.37 -17.49 1.79
CA ASN A 11 -8.52 -17.43 2.70
C ASN A 11 -8.08 -17.33 4.16
N GLU A 12 -6.99 -17.98 4.55
CA GLU A 12 -6.38 -17.84 5.88
C GLU A 12 -5.94 -16.38 6.12
N MET A 13 -5.26 -15.76 5.15
CA MET A 13 -4.90 -14.34 5.24
C MET A 13 -6.12 -13.42 5.33
N LEU A 14 -7.15 -13.65 4.50
CA LEU A 14 -8.39 -12.88 4.50
C LEU A 14 -9.27 -13.15 5.73
N GLY A 15 -8.93 -14.16 6.53
CA GLY A 15 -9.55 -14.48 7.81
C GLY A 15 -9.10 -13.56 8.95
N ASP A 16 -8.02 -12.80 8.78
CA ASP A 16 -7.58 -11.82 9.77
C ASP A 16 -8.54 -10.63 9.83
N GLN A 17 -9.45 -10.66 10.81
CA GLN A 17 -10.48 -9.64 11.02
C GLN A 17 -9.91 -8.30 11.52
N THR A 18 -8.65 -8.25 11.93
CA THR A 18 -7.99 -6.99 12.31
C THR A 18 -7.55 -6.19 11.08
N VAL A 19 -7.37 -6.86 9.94
CA VAL A 19 -6.92 -6.27 8.67
C VAL A 19 -8.01 -6.28 7.61
N TYR A 20 -8.82 -7.33 7.53
CA TYR A 20 -9.80 -7.51 6.46
C TYR A 20 -11.21 -7.66 6.99
N THR A 21 -12.13 -6.90 6.41
CA THR A 21 -13.57 -7.02 6.69
C THR A 21 -14.29 -7.47 5.44
N ARG A 22 -14.95 -8.64 5.50
CA ARG A 22 -15.79 -9.13 4.41
C ARG A 22 -17.00 -8.21 4.21
N ILE A 23 -17.25 -7.80 2.97
CA ILE A 23 -18.48 -7.07 2.61
C ILE A 23 -19.57 -8.11 2.40
N THR A 24 -20.46 -8.25 3.39
CA THR A 24 -21.45 -9.34 3.46
C THR A 24 -22.64 -9.15 2.54
N ASP A 25 -22.99 -7.90 2.23
CA ASP A 25 -24.04 -7.61 1.25
C ASP A 25 -23.49 -7.77 -0.17
N LYS A 26 -23.83 -8.88 -0.83
CA LYS A 26 -23.42 -9.19 -2.20
C LYS A 26 -23.89 -8.16 -3.25
N ARG A 27 -24.95 -7.39 -2.96
CA ARG A 27 -25.41 -6.28 -3.83
C ARG A 27 -24.56 -5.03 -3.66
N ARG A 28 -23.77 -4.97 -2.58
CA ARG A 28 -23.00 -3.81 -2.16
C ARG A 28 -21.58 -3.87 -2.73
N ASN A 29 -21.47 -4.03 -4.05
CA ASN A 29 -20.25 -3.66 -4.74
C ASN A 29 -20.06 -2.14 -4.54
N PRO A 30 -19.04 -1.69 -3.79
CA PRO A 30 -18.88 -0.27 -3.49
C PRO A 30 -18.42 0.54 -4.69
N THR A 31 -17.98 -0.08 -5.79
CA THR A 31 -17.39 0.59 -6.96
C THR A 31 -18.21 1.75 -7.50
N LYS A 32 -19.48 1.54 -7.86
CA LYS A 32 -20.31 2.63 -8.42
C LYS A 32 -20.55 3.77 -7.45
N ARG A 33 -20.68 3.44 -6.16
CA ARG A 33 -20.79 4.45 -5.11
C ARG A 33 -19.49 5.25 -4.99
N THR A 34 -18.34 4.59 -4.94
CA THR A 34 -17.03 5.25 -4.89
C THR A 34 -16.80 6.14 -6.11
N GLU A 35 -17.19 5.71 -7.33
CA GLU A 35 -17.14 6.57 -8.53
C GLU A 35 -17.97 7.83 -8.34
N THR A 36 -19.21 7.68 -7.87
CA THR A 36 -20.13 8.80 -7.65
C THR A 36 -19.61 9.77 -6.59
N ASP A 37 -19.15 9.24 -5.45
CA ASP A 37 -18.62 10.02 -4.34
C ASP A 37 -17.33 10.76 -4.77
N LEU A 38 -16.44 10.10 -5.53
CA LEU A 38 -15.25 10.73 -6.11
C LEU A 38 -15.63 11.84 -7.09
N GLU A 39 -16.55 11.57 -8.01
CA GLU A 39 -17.00 12.55 -9.00
C GLU A 39 -17.58 13.81 -8.32
N ASN A 40 -18.34 13.64 -7.24
CA ASN A 40 -18.87 14.76 -6.46
C ASN A 40 -17.75 15.61 -5.84
N ILE A 41 -16.73 14.98 -5.25
CA ILE A 41 -15.56 15.69 -4.72
C ILE A 41 -14.84 16.44 -5.85
N LEU A 42 -14.61 15.80 -7.00
CA LEU A 42 -13.92 16.42 -8.13
C LEU A 42 -14.71 17.59 -8.73
N LYS A 43 -16.05 17.48 -8.81
CA LYS A 43 -16.92 18.59 -9.25
C LYS A 43 -16.83 19.79 -8.32
N GLU A 44 -16.80 19.55 -7.01
CA GLU A 44 -16.61 20.60 -5.99
C GLU A 44 -15.28 21.32 -6.21
N LEU A 45 -14.19 20.57 -6.33
CA LEU A 45 -12.83 21.10 -6.55
C LEU A 45 -12.70 21.86 -7.87
N ARG A 46 -13.38 21.40 -8.92
CA ARG A 46 -13.40 22.08 -10.22
C ARG A 46 -14.14 23.40 -10.14
N ARG A 47 -15.30 23.43 -9.48
CA ARG A 47 -16.10 24.65 -9.28
C ARG A 47 -15.36 25.69 -8.46
N SER A 48 -14.54 25.27 -7.49
CA SER A 48 -13.72 26.18 -6.68
C SER A 48 -12.38 26.55 -7.33
N GLY A 49 -12.09 26.06 -8.54
CA GLY A 49 -10.85 26.35 -9.26
C GLY A 49 -9.60 25.68 -8.69
N ASN A 50 -9.76 24.67 -7.83
CA ASN A 50 -8.63 23.94 -7.22
C ASN A 50 -8.09 22.81 -8.10
N ILE A 51 -8.84 22.43 -9.14
CA ILE A 51 -8.37 21.57 -10.23
C ILE A 51 -8.84 22.13 -11.57
N THR A 52 -8.05 21.92 -12.60
CA THR A 52 -8.39 22.27 -13.99
C THR A 52 -9.38 21.26 -14.60
N ASP A 53 -10.03 21.62 -15.72
CA ASP A 53 -10.84 20.67 -16.48
C ASP A 53 -10.05 19.44 -16.92
N ARG A 54 -8.78 19.62 -17.29
CA ARG A 54 -7.89 18.53 -17.64
C ARG A 54 -7.67 17.58 -16.47
N GLU A 55 -7.35 18.10 -15.29
CA GLU A 55 -7.19 17.28 -14.08
C GLU A 55 -8.50 16.58 -13.70
N TYR A 56 -9.64 17.25 -13.81
CA TYR A 56 -10.95 16.64 -13.58
C TYR A 56 -11.13 15.38 -14.43
N TRP A 57 -10.90 15.46 -15.74
CA TRP A 57 -11.07 14.31 -16.63
C TRP A 57 -10.01 13.23 -16.44
N GLN A 58 -8.80 13.58 -16.00
CA GLN A 58 -7.75 12.61 -15.68
C GLN A 58 -8.03 11.86 -14.37
N LEU A 59 -8.62 12.54 -13.39
CA LEU A 59 -8.91 11.99 -12.06
C LEU A 59 -10.26 11.27 -12.00
N ARG A 60 -11.21 11.68 -12.83
CA ARG A 60 -12.55 11.09 -12.89
C ARG A 60 -12.45 9.62 -13.28
N ALA A 61 -13.09 8.78 -12.47
CA ALA A 61 -13.30 7.38 -12.76
C ALA A 61 -14.58 7.19 -13.59
N PHE A 62 -14.55 6.25 -14.54
CA PHE A 62 -15.71 5.82 -15.29
C PHE A 62 -15.57 4.35 -15.66
N ASP A 63 -16.67 3.61 -15.56
CA ASP A 63 -16.74 2.17 -15.84
C ASP A 63 -15.66 1.34 -15.13
N SER A 64 -15.41 1.68 -13.87
CA SER A 64 -14.40 1.03 -13.05
C SER A 64 -14.82 -0.36 -12.60
N SER A 65 -13.82 -1.17 -12.26
CA SER A 65 -13.97 -2.46 -11.58
C SER A 65 -13.45 -2.37 -10.15
N PRO A 66 -13.86 -3.25 -9.22
CA PRO A 66 -13.21 -3.32 -7.92
C PRO A 66 -11.74 -3.74 -8.08
N ALA A 67 -10.89 -3.33 -7.14
CA ALA A 67 -9.50 -3.78 -7.12
C ALA A 67 -9.44 -5.32 -6.98
N THR A 68 -8.38 -5.93 -7.50
CA THR A 68 -8.21 -7.40 -7.49
C THR A 68 -7.17 -7.79 -6.46
N PHE A 69 -7.48 -8.80 -5.64
CA PHE A 69 -6.52 -9.36 -4.70
C PHE A 69 -5.90 -10.67 -5.22
N TYR A 70 -4.59 -10.81 -5.02
CA TYR A 70 -3.87 -12.07 -5.26
C TYR A 70 -2.63 -12.18 -4.40
N GLY A 71 -2.17 -13.41 -4.15
CA GLY A 71 -0.92 -13.70 -3.44
C GLY A 71 0.23 -13.94 -4.41
N LEU A 72 1.36 -13.29 -4.21
CA LEU A 72 2.61 -13.62 -4.91
C LEU A 72 3.47 -14.56 -4.06
N PRO A 73 3.86 -15.75 -4.56
CA PRO A 73 4.73 -16.66 -3.83
C PRO A 73 6.09 -16.04 -3.49
N LYS A 74 6.48 -16.09 -2.21
CA LYS A 74 7.80 -15.66 -1.74
C LYS A 74 8.78 -16.84 -1.80
N VAL A 75 9.22 -17.22 -3.00
CA VAL A 75 10.10 -18.37 -3.25
C VAL A 75 11.46 -18.32 -2.53
N HIS A 76 11.89 -17.15 -2.08
CA HIS A 76 13.13 -16.94 -1.32
C HIS A 76 12.96 -17.12 0.20
N LYS A 77 11.74 -17.39 0.69
CA LYS A 77 11.45 -17.64 2.11
C LYS A 77 11.18 -19.12 2.41
N VAL A 78 11.39 -19.99 1.43
CA VAL A 78 11.18 -21.44 1.52
C VAL A 78 12.16 -22.10 2.51
N SER A 79 13.30 -21.45 2.81
CA SER A 79 14.41 -21.97 3.61
C SER A 79 14.25 -21.88 5.15
N LEU A 80 13.06 -21.63 5.69
CA LEU A 80 12.86 -21.48 7.15
C LEU A 80 12.21 -22.68 7.84
N ILE A 81 12.11 -23.82 7.15
CA ILE A 81 11.71 -25.10 7.76
C ILE A 81 12.89 -26.10 7.62
N CYS A 82 14.12 -25.61 7.72
CA CYS A 82 15.30 -26.46 7.82
C CYS A 82 15.71 -26.50 9.30
N ASN A 83 16.16 -27.66 9.78
CA ASN A 83 16.75 -27.81 11.12
C ASN A 83 17.98 -26.89 11.29
N GLN A 84 18.54 -26.85 12.51
CA GLN A 84 19.56 -25.89 13.01
C GLN A 84 20.80 -25.63 12.14
N ASP A 85 21.01 -26.41 11.09
CA ASP A 85 22.12 -26.40 10.16
C ASP A 85 21.63 -25.97 8.76
N HIS A 86 22.06 -24.79 8.32
CA HIS A 86 21.60 -24.05 7.12
C HIS A 86 21.82 -24.76 5.75
N TYR A 87 22.12 -26.06 5.72
CA TYR A 87 22.54 -26.80 4.52
C TYR A 87 21.78 -28.10 4.24
N THR A 88 20.84 -28.52 5.10
CA THR A 88 20.12 -29.79 4.96
C THR A 88 18.60 -29.60 4.98
N LEU A 89 17.93 -30.08 3.92
CA LEU A 89 16.47 -30.22 3.90
C LEU A 89 16.12 -31.45 4.73
N GLY A 90 15.41 -31.26 5.84
CA GLY A 90 14.86 -32.38 6.62
C GLY A 90 13.68 -33.00 5.86
N GLU A 91 13.61 -34.32 5.78
CA GLU A 91 12.59 -35.07 5.03
C GLU A 91 11.13 -34.84 5.49
N SER A 92 10.89 -34.00 6.49
CA SER A 92 9.57 -33.72 7.08
C SER A 92 9.15 -32.24 7.06
N SER A 93 9.91 -31.36 6.42
CA SER A 93 9.52 -29.96 6.29
C SER A 93 8.46 -29.79 5.20
N VAL A 94 7.21 -29.54 5.61
CA VAL A 94 6.14 -29.16 4.68
C VAL A 94 6.56 -27.86 3.99
N ASP A 95 6.89 -27.91 2.70
CA ASP A 95 7.20 -26.72 1.89
C ASP A 95 5.99 -25.77 1.81
N VAL A 96 5.81 -24.92 2.82
CA VAL A 96 4.84 -23.83 2.79
C VAL A 96 5.55 -22.61 2.25
N ILE A 97 5.38 -22.35 0.96
CA ILE A 97 5.83 -21.10 0.35
C ILE A 97 4.85 -19.99 0.79
N PRO A 98 5.28 -18.99 1.57
CA PRO A 98 4.36 -17.95 2.02
C PRO A 98 3.97 -17.03 0.86
N LEU A 99 2.74 -16.52 0.88
CA LEU A 99 2.28 -15.53 -0.09
C LEU A 99 2.56 -14.10 0.39
N ARG A 100 2.82 -13.21 -0.56
CA ARG A 100 2.74 -11.76 -0.37
C ARG A 100 1.36 -11.31 -0.86
N PRO A 101 0.48 -10.81 0.01
CA PRO A 101 -0.80 -10.28 -0.43
C PRO A 101 -0.57 -9.03 -1.29
N ILE A 102 -1.21 -8.99 -2.46
CA ILE A 102 -1.19 -7.85 -3.38
C ILE A 102 -2.62 -7.42 -3.65
N ASN A 103 -2.89 -6.14 -3.43
CA ASN A 103 -4.11 -5.47 -3.85
C ASN A 103 -3.81 -4.64 -5.11
N SER A 104 -4.26 -5.11 -6.27
CA SER A 104 -4.11 -4.41 -7.55
C SER A 104 -5.28 -3.48 -7.78
N ASN A 105 -5.03 -2.19 -7.64
CA ASN A 105 -5.99 -1.12 -7.90
C ASN A 105 -6.13 -0.76 -9.40
N ILE A 106 -5.52 -1.51 -10.32
CA ILE A 106 -5.63 -1.23 -11.76
C ILE A 106 -7.09 -1.31 -12.17
N GLY A 107 -7.61 -0.26 -12.82
CA GLY A 107 -9.01 -0.18 -13.25
C GLY A 107 -10.00 0.13 -12.13
N SER A 108 -9.53 0.42 -10.91
CA SER A 108 -10.38 0.85 -9.79
C SER A 108 -10.69 2.34 -9.81
N PRO A 109 -11.78 2.78 -9.15
CA PRO A 109 -12.15 4.19 -9.11
C PRO A 109 -11.09 5.11 -8.52
N THR A 110 -10.24 4.60 -7.62
CA THR A 110 -9.23 5.39 -6.92
C THR A 110 -7.86 5.33 -7.60
N TYR A 111 -7.72 4.63 -8.73
CA TYR A 111 -6.43 4.41 -9.37
C TYR A 111 -5.75 5.71 -9.83
N SER A 112 -6.43 6.54 -10.61
CA SER A 112 -5.88 7.81 -11.09
C SER A 112 -5.61 8.77 -9.94
N LEU A 113 -6.52 8.83 -8.96
CA LEU A 113 -6.34 9.64 -7.76
C LEU A 113 -5.11 9.20 -6.95
N SER A 114 -4.88 7.89 -6.80
CA SER A 114 -3.72 7.38 -6.06
C SER A 114 -2.41 7.79 -6.70
N LYS A 115 -2.30 7.74 -8.03
CA LYS A 115 -1.13 8.22 -8.77
C LYS A 115 -0.90 9.71 -8.59
N TYR A 116 -1.98 10.50 -8.67
CA TYR A 116 -1.91 11.94 -8.50
C TYR A 116 -1.39 12.32 -7.11
N LEU A 117 -1.99 11.74 -6.06
CA LEU A 117 -1.58 11.99 -4.68
C LEU A 117 -0.18 11.43 -4.39
N ALA A 118 0.20 10.28 -4.93
CA ALA A 118 1.56 9.74 -4.78
C ALA A 118 2.61 10.67 -5.39
N LYS A 119 2.34 11.27 -6.56
CA LYS A 119 3.22 12.28 -7.17
C LYS A 119 3.39 13.49 -6.25
N LEU A 120 2.31 13.93 -5.62
CA LEU A 120 2.33 15.04 -4.68
C LEU A 120 3.15 14.69 -3.42
N LEU A 121 2.83 13.56 -2.78
CA LEU A 121 3.50 13.11 -1.55
C LEU A 121 4.99 12.83 -1.74
N LYS A 122 5.42 12.48 -2.96
CA LYS A 122 6.83 12.28 -3.29
C LYS A 122 7.70 13.52 -3.00
N THR A 123 7.11 14.71 -3.03
CA THR A 123 7.81 15.97 -2.66
C THR A 123 8.25 16.00 -1.19
N PHE A 124 7.64 15.18 -0.32
CA PHE A 124 8.02 15.02 1.09
C PHE A 124 9.03 13.91 1.33
N CYS A 125 9.17 12.98 0.38
CA CYS A 125 10.04 11.82 0.48
C CYS A 125 11.46 12.13 0.00
N ALA A 126 12.03 13.23 0.49
CA ALA A 126 13.44 13.53 0.27
C ALA A 126 14.31 12.47 0.97
N LYS A 127 15.43 12.11 0.36
CA LYS A 127 16.45 11.31 1.05
C LYS A 127 16.91 12.09 2.28
N ASN A 128 16.95 11.41 3.42
CA ASN A 128 17.64 11.90 4.61
C ASN A 128 18.97 11.17 4.77
N GLU A 129 19.76 11.56 5.77
CA GLU A 129 21.06 10.95 6.07
C GLU A 129 20.97 9.45 6.44
N PHE A 130 19.79 8.96 6.84
CA PHE A 130 19.53 7.56 7.17
C PHE A 130 19.01 6.74 5.97
N SER A 131 18.87 7.38 4.81
CA SER A 131 18.32 6.74 3.61
C SER A 131 19.43 6.22 2.71
N ILE A 132 19.44 4.91 2.47
CA ILE A 132 20.34 4.28 1.51
C ILE A 132 19.57 4.01 0.21
N SER A 133 20.14 4.38 -0.92
CA SER A 133 19.43 4.43 -2.20
C SER A 133 19.41 3.10 -2.93
N ASN A 134 20.44 2.28 -2.75
CA ASN A 134 20.62 1.02 -3.46
C ASN A 134 21.60 0.10 -2.74
N GLY A 135 21.69 -1.15 -3.21
CA GLY A 135 22.54 -2.17 -2.60
C GLY A 135 24.05 -1.91 -2.70
N LYS A 136 24.51 -1.15 -3.71
CA LYS A 136 25.94 -0.79 -3.82
C LYS A 136 26.31 0.21 -2.74
N GLU A 137 25.52 1.27 -2.58
CA GLU A 137 25.70 2.26 -1.53
C GLU A 137 25.65 1.61 -0.13
N PHE A 138 24.74 0.66 0.08
CA PHE A 138 24.71 -0.14 1.31
C PHE A 138 26.01 -0.92 1.51
N ALA A 139 26.50 -1.62 0.48
CA ALA A 139 27.73 -2.41 0.59
C ALA A 139 28.95 -1.55 0.88
N ASP A 140 29.04 -0.36 0.28
CA ASP A 140 30.13 0.59 0.52
C ASP A 140 30.02 1.18 1.94
N PHE A 141 28.82 1.55 2.39
CA PHE A 141 28.56 1.98 3.77
C PHE A 141 28.93 0.90 4.79
N ALA A 142 28.49 -0.34 4.58
CA ALA A 142 28.76 -1.45 5.50
C ALA A 142 30.26 -1.76 5.62
N LYS A 143 31.02 -1.65 4.51
CA LYS A 143 32.47 -1.84 4.52
C LYS A 143 33.23 -0.72 5.24
N SER A 144 32.68 0.49 5.30
CA SER A 144 33.33 1.62 5.97
C SER A 144 33.11 1.62 7.48
N GLN A 145 32.20 0.80 8.00
CA GLN A 145 31.97 0.67 9.44
C GLN A 145 33.00 -0.29 10.05
N THR A 146 33.58 0.09 11.19
CA THR A 146 34.42 -0.78 12.03
C THR A 146 33.65 -1.15 13.28
N LEU A 147 33.58 -2.45 13.59
CA LEU A 147 32.89 -2.95 14.78
C LEU A 147 33.89 -3.15 15.91
N GLY A 148 33.62 -2.59 17.09
CA GLY A 148 34.35 -2.86 18.32
C GLY A 148 34.22 -4.32 18.78
N THR A 149 35.14 -4.77 19.63
CA THR A 149 35.12 -6.14 20.18
C THR A 149 33.94 -6.41 21.11
N ASP A 150 33.31 -5.35 21.63
CA ASP A 150 32.15 -5.35 22.52
C ASP A 150 30.86 -4.89 21.82
N GLU A 151 30.91 -4.66 20.51
CA GLU A 151 29.75 -4.21 19.72
C GLU A 151 29.09 -5.38 18.98
N THR A 152 27.79 -5.23 18.73
CA THR A 152 27.02 -6.22 17.95
C THR A 152 26.09 -5.50 17.00
N ILE A 153 26.02 -5.98 15.76
CA ILE A 153 25.09 -5.49 14.75
C ILE A 153 23.77 -6.23 14.89
N VAL A 154 22.68 -5.47 14.96
CA VAL A 154 21.32 -5.99 14.98
C VAL A 154 20.56 -5.51 13.75
N SER A 155 19.76 -6.40 13.15
CA SER A 155 18.91 -6.08 12.01
C SER A 155 17.45 -6.28 12.40
N PHE A 156 16.63 -5.26 12.17
CA PHE A 156 15.19 -5.29 12.42
C PHE A 156 14.45 -5.28 11.08
N ASP A 157 13.42 -6.11 10.97
CA ASP A 157 12.49 -6.12 9.84
C ASP A 157 11.07 -5.85 10.34
N VAL A 158 10.33 -5.01 9.62
CA VAL A 158 8.96 -4.69 10.00
C VAL A 158 8.01 -5.74 9.44
N VAL A 159 7.26 -6.39 10.33
CA VAL A 159 6.23 -7.35 9.93
C VAL A 159 5.03 -6.61 9.35
N SER A 160 4.62 -7.00 8.15
CA SER A 160 3.39 -6.55 7.49
C SER A 160 3.23 -5.02 7.43
N LEU A 161 4.30 -4.31 7.07
CA LEU A 161 4.38 -2.84 7.07
C LEU A 161 3.11 -2.13 6.56
N PHE A 162 2.54 -2.56 5.43
CA PHE A 162 1.38 -1.87 4.84
C PHE A 162 0.09 -1.98 5.66
N THR A 163 -0.15 -3.11 6.32
CA THR A 163 -1.36 -3.35 7.12
C THR A 163 -1.20 -2.82 8.54
N SER A 164 0.05 -2.66 9.00
CA SER A 164 0.36 -2.20 10.36
C SER A 164 0.39 -0.68 10.53
N ILE A 165 0.23 0.11 9.45
CA ILE A 165 0.26 1.58 9.52
C ILE A 165 -1.10 2.12 10.01
N PRO A 166 -1.14 2.81 11.17
CA PRO A 166 -2.38 3.43 11.64
C PRO A 166 -2.76 4.62 10.74
N VAL A 167 -3.84 4.48 9.98
CA VAL A 167 -4.32 5.51 9.03
C VAL A 167 -4.49 6.89 9.67
N PRO A 168 -5.11 7.06 10.86
CA PRO A 168 -5.24 8.38 11.49
C PRO A 168 -3.90 9.06 11.76
N PHE A 169 -2.90 8.28 12.18
CA PHE A 169 -1.56 8.78 12.46
C PHE A 169 -0.82 9.18 11.17
N ALA A 170 -0.91 8.36 10.13
CA ALA A 170 -0.34 8.68 8.82
C ALA A 170 -0.94 9.97 8.23
N LEU A 171 -2.27 10.15 8.32
CA LEU A 171 -2.95 11.37 7.89
C LEU A 171 -2.49 12.59 8.68
N HIS A 172 -2.30 12.47 10.00
CA HIS A 172 -1.78 13.54 10.84
C HIS A 172 -0.35 13.95 10.43
N ILE A 173 0.54 12.98 10.17
CA ILE A 173 1.89 13.25 9.69
C ILE A 173 1.87 14.00 8.36
N VAL A 174 1.03 13.56 7.41
CA VAL A 174 0.91 14.24 6.12
C VAL A 174 0.38 15.65 6.30
N GLN A 175 -0.63 15.87 7.13
CA GLN A 175 -1.17 17.19 7.42
C GLN A 175 -0.10 18.12 8.04
N LYS A 176 0.72 17.61 8.95
CA LYS A 176 1.85 18.35 9.51
C LYS A 176 2.86 18.74 8.43
N LYS A 177 3.25 17.79 7.57
CA LYS A 177 4.19 18.06 6.47
C LYS A 177 3.65 19.08 5.46
N LEU A 178 2.36 19.03 5.15
CA LEU A 178 1.70 20.00 4.25
C LEU A 178 1.81 21.44 4.77
N LYS A 179 1.83 21.64 6.11
CA LYS A 179 1.96 22.95 6.77
C LYS A 179 3.41 23.42 6.88
N GLU A 180 4.34 22.50 7.07
CA GLU A 180 5.75 22.80 7.30
C GLU A 180 6.53 23.14 6.02
N THR A 181 6.04 22.70 4.86
CA THR A 181 6.74 22.91 3.59
C THR A 181 5.79 23.26 2.44
N ASP A 182 6.27 24.13 1.55
CA ASP A 182 5.53 24.60 0.38
C ASP A 182 5.93 23.88 -0.91
N SER A 183 6.84 22.89 -0.86
CA SER A 183 7.36 22.17 -2.04
C SER A 183 6.26 21.51 -2.89
N TRP A 184 5.14 21.16 -2.26
CA TRP A 184 3.98 20.53 -2.90
C TRP A 184 3.06 21.55 -3.61
N LYS A 185 3.05 22.82 -3.19
CA LYS A 185 2.15 23.87 -3.71
C LYS A 185 2.41 24.22 -5.18
N SER A 186 3.63 24.02 -5.67
CA SER A 186 3.94 24.20 -7.10
C SER A 186 3.39 23.09 -8.01
N HIS A 187 2.92 21.99 -7.42
CA HIS A 187 2.45 20.82 -8.15
C HIS A 187 0.92 20.71 -8.22
N THR A 188 0.19 21.56 -7.48
CA THR A 188 -1.27 21.51 -7.40
C THR A 188 -1.86 22.82 -6.88
N ALA A 189 -3.08 23.16 -7.29
CA ALA A 189 -3.86 24.26 -6.72
C ALA A 189 -4.74 23.84 -5.53
N LEU A 190 -4.62 22.60 -5.06
CA LEU A 190 -5.33 22.10 -3.89
C LEU A 190 -4.86 22.79 -2.61
N LYS A 191 -5.79 22.99 -1.68
CA LYS A 191 -5.51 23.40 -0.30
C LYS A 191 -5.17 22.17 0.56
N GLU A 192 -4.50 22.39 1.68
CA GLU A 192 -4.10 21.33 2.62
C GLU A 192 -5.27 20.41 3.00
N GLU A 193 -6.40 21.00 3.40
CA GLU A 193 -7.61 20.28 3.80
C GLU A 193 -8.17 19.42 2.66
N GLN A 194 -8.02 19.87 1.40
CA GLN A 194 -8.48 19.13 0.23
C GLN A 194 -7.57 17.94 -0.06
N VAL A 195 -6.24 18.10 0.08
CA VAL A 195 -5.29 16.98 -0.02
C VAL A 195 -5.58 15.92 1.03
N VAL A 196 -5.79 16.33 2.29
CA VAL A 196 -6.13 15.41 3.39
C VAL A 196 -7.49 14.74 3.16
N LYS A 197 -8.50 15.48 2.67
CA LYS A 197 -9.83 14.93 2.29
C LYS A 197 -9.70 13.86 1.22
N LEU A 198 -8.90 14.10 0.17
CA LEU A 198 -8.67 13.14 -0.91
C LEU A 198 -7.88 11.91 -0.44
N LEU A 199 -6.87 12.07 0.43
CA LEU A 199 -6.15 10.95 1.03
C LEU A 199 -7.05 10.10 1.91
N LYS A 200 -7.86 10.73 2.75
CA LYS A 200 -8.84 10.04 3.59
C LYS A 200 -9.87 9.29 2.74
N PHE A 201 -10.34 9.90 1.66
CA PHE A 201 -11.22 9.24 0.70
C PHE A 201 -10.57 8.00 0.10
N LEU A 202 -9.32 8.11 -0.35
CA LEU A 202 -8.56 6.99 -0.92
C LEU A 202 -8.38 5.85 0.09
N LEU A 203 -7.90 6.16 1.30
CA LEU A 203 -7.62 5.16 2.34
C LEU A 203 -8.89 4.49 2.87
N ASN A 204 -10.03 5.18 2.87
CA ASN A 204 -11.31 4.60 3.25
C ASN A 204 -11.96 3.74 2.15
N ASN A 205 -11.46 3.82 0.90
CA ASN A 205 -11.98 3.07 -0.24
C ASN A 205 -10.99 1.99 -0.70
N CYS A 206 -10.25 1.39 0.24
CA CYS A 206 -9.38 0.23 0.03
C CYS A 206 -10.18 -1.09 0.03
N TYR A 207 -11.05 -1.28 -0.95
CA TYR A 207 -11.75 -2.56 -1.13
C TYR A 207 -11.25 -3.31 -2.35
N PHE A 208 -11.40 -4.63 -2.32
CA PHE A 208 -11.00 -5.52 -3.40
C PHE A 208 -11.92 -6.73 -3.51
N LYS A 209 -11.75 -7.49 -4.58
CA LYS A 209 -12.46 -8.73 -4.86
C LYS A 209 -11.48 -9.91 -4.89
N PHE A 210 -11.86 -11.00 -4.23
CA PHE A 210 -11.22 -12.32 -4.34
C PHE A 210 -12.31 -13.40 -4.39
N ASN A 211 -12.26 -14.30 -5.38
CA ASN A 211 -13.23 -15.38 -5.58
C ASN A 211 -14.70 -14.93 -5.41
N GLU A 212 -15.12 -13.93 -6.20
CA GLU A 212 -16.48 -13.37 -6.16
C GLU A 212 -16.93 -12.72 -4.84
N THR A 213 -16.03 -12.63 -3.85
CA THR A 213 -16.30 -12.01 -2.55
C THR A 213 -15.56 -10.67 -2.47
N HIS A 214 -16.25 -9.66 -1.98
CA HIS A 214 -15.67 -8.33 -1.75
C HIS A 214 -15.20 -8.21 -0.31
N TYR A 215 -14.06 -7.56 -0.14
CA TYR A 215 -13.44 -7.28 1.15
C TYR A 215 -13.05 -5.81 1.21
N HIS A 216 -13.03 -5.28 2.42
CA HIS A 216 -12.45 -4.00 2.76
C HIS A 216 -11.18 -4.26 3.58
N GLN A 217 -10.14 -3.46 3.34
CA GLN A 217 -8.88 -3.46 4.08
C GLN A 217 -8.76 -2.18 4.92
#